data_AF-N2A412-F1
#
_entry.id   AF-N2A412-F1
#
_cell.length_a   1.000
_cell.length_b   1.000
_cell.length_c   1.000
_cell.angle_alpha   90.00
_cell.angle_beta   90.00
_cell.angle_gamma   90.00
#
_symmetry.space_group_name_H-M   'P 1'
#
loop_
_entity.id
_entity.type
_entity.pdbx_description
1 polymer ?
#
loop_
_entity_poly.entity_id
_entity_poly.type
_entity_poly.pdbx_seq_one_letter_code
_entity_poly.pdbx_strand_id
1 'polypeptide(L)'
;MNINPDKVKELVLLFSELDDDYQKELMGKAYELSLKQSQKNLIKKENKKFKSEKEYKEEIEKRSNERAKESLDLLQIFDKIDDEGKAQLAIVLDKLSNGDLTRKTDIEIKINSKKVSLKDYIEEVLPQADFKSANEKATEYLKEINRN
;
A
#
# COMPACT_ATOMS: atom_id res chain seq x y z
N MET A 1 16.30 -0.86 -2.93
CA MET A 1 14.91 -1.04 -2.49
C MET A 1 14.93 -2.16 -1.45
N ASN A 2 14.42 -1.94 -0.24
CA ASN A 2 14.42 -2.96 0.82
C ASN A 2 12.96 -3.37 1.05
N ILE A 3 12.50 -4.39 0.31
CA ILE A 3 11.11 -4.87 0.36
C ILE A 3 11.05 -6.02 1.36
N ASN A 4 10.16 -5.93 2.35
CA ASN A 4 9.86 -7.03 3.26
C ASN A 4 8.65 -7.81 2.69
N PRO A 5 8.82 -9.08 2.26
CA PRO A 5 7.75 -9.87 1.64
C PRO A 5 6.54 -10.09 2.55
N ASP A 6 6.74 -10.23 3.87
CA ASP A 6 5.65 -10.46 4.83
C ASP A 6 4.74 -9.23 4.90
N LYS A 7 5.32 -8.03 4.87
CA LYS A 7 4.55 -6.77 4.83
C LYS A 7 3.78 -6.59 3.52
N VAL A 8 4.33 -7.06 2.40
CA VAL A 8 3.62 -7.04 1.12
C VAL A 8 2.44 -8.00 1.15
N LYS A 9 2.64 -9.22 1.67
CA LYS A 9 1.56 -10.20 1.84
C LYS A 9 0.45 -9.65 2.75
N GLU A 10 0.80 -9.10 3.90
CA GLU A 10 -0.15 -8.50 4.85
C GLU A 10 -0.95 -7.36 4.20
N LEU A 11 -0.29 -6.45 3.47
CA LEU A 11 -0.96 -5.37 2.76
C LEU A 11 -1.95 -5.88 1.70
N VAL A 12 -1.58 -6.90 0.92
CA VAL A 12 -2.46 -7.49 -0.10
C VAL A 12 -3.68 -8.16 0.55
N LEU A 13 -3.49 -8.89 1.65
CA LEU A 13 -4.60 -9.52 2.38
C LEU A 13 -5.55 -8.47 2.94
N LEU A 14 -5.04 -7.47 3.66
CA LEU A 14 -5.84 -6.37 4.19
C LEU A 14 -6.62 -5.67 3.08
N PHE A 15 -5.97 -5.33 1.97
CA PHE A 15 -6.65 -4.67 0.85
C PHE A 15 -7.76 -5.54 0.25
N SER A 16 -7.54 -6.86 0.12
CA SER A 16 -8.53 -7.78 -0.46
C SER A 16 -9.78 -8.00 0.39
N GLU A 17 -9.72 -7.70 1.68
CA GLU A 17 -10.84 -7.81 2.62
C GLU A 17 -11.71 -6.53 2.68
N LEU A 18 -11.20 -5.42 2.12
CA LEU A 18 -11.91 -4.14 2.09
C LEU A 18 -12.85 -4.05 0.87
N ASP A 19 -13.97 -3.34 1.03
CA ASP A 19 -14.79 -2.91 -0.10
C ASP A 19 -14.14 -1.76 -0.90
N ASP A 20 -14.73 -1.42 -2.05
CA ASP A 20 -14.22 -0.42 -2.97
C ASP A 20 -13.98 0.96 -2.33
N ASP A 21 -14.80 1.36 -1.35
CA ASP A 21 -14.71 2.69 -0.75
C ASP A 21 -13.56 2.74 0.26
N TYR A 22 -13.43 1.72 1.10
CA TYR A 22 -12.28 1.62 2.01
C TYR A 22 -10.97 1.31 1.28
N GLN A 23 -11.01 0.58 0.16
CA GLN A 23 -9.84 0.41 -0.71
C GLN A 23 -9.33 1.75 -1.26
N LYS A 24 -10.24 2.62 -1.73
CA LYS A 24 -9.89 3.98 -2.18
C LYS A 24 -9.28 4.80 -1.05
N GLU A 25 -9.84 4.73 0.16
CA GLU A 25 -9.30 5.44 1.33
C GLU A 25 -7.88 4.97 1.67
N LEU A 26 -7.65 3.65 1.70
CA LEU A 26 -6.32 3.08 1.96
C LEU A 26 -5.30 3.56 0.92
N MET A 27 -5.68 3.54 -0.35
CA MET A 27 -4.83 4.04 -1.44
C MET A 27 -4.54 5.54 -1.28
N GLY A 28 -5.54 6.35 -0.94
CA GLY A 28 -5.37 7.76 -0.63
C GLY A 28 -4.33 8.00 0.46
N LYS A 29 -4.39 7.21 1.54
CA LYS A 29 -3.42 7.27 2.63
C LYS A 29 -2.01 6.84 2.21
N ALA A 30 -1.91 5.80 1.39
CA ALA A 30 -0.63 5.36 0.84
C ALA A 30 0.04 6.46 -0.01
N TYR A 31 -0.73 7.18 -0.84
CA TYR A 31 -0.22 8.32 -1.60
C TYR A 31 0.23 9.47 -0.69
N GLU A 32 -0.54 9.82 0.34
CA GLU A 32 -0.16 10.84 1.33
C GLU A 32 1.19 10.49 1.98
N LEU A 33 1.34 9.24 2.44
CA LEU A 33 2.57 8.77 3.07
C LEU A 33 3.76 8.76 2.10
N SER A 34 3.53 8.36 0.85
CA SER A 34 4.55 8.41 -0.21
C SER A 34 5.05 9.83 -0.45
N LEU A 35 4.13 10.80 -0.53
CA LEU A 35 4.47 12.21 -0.69
C LEU A 35 5.28 12.73 0.49
N LYS A 36 4.83 12.46 1.73
CA LYS A 36 5.57 12.81 2.96
C LYS A 36 6.97 12.19 2.98
N GLN A 37 7.11 10.92 2.59
CA GLN A 37 8.41 10.24 2.50
C GLN A 37 9.32 10.88 1.44
N SER A 38 8.78 11.34 0.31
CA SER A 38 9.55 12.06 -0.71
C SER A 38 10.14 13.36 -0.17
N GLN A 39 9.34 14.16 0.56
CA GLN A 39 9.79 15.40 1.18
C GLN A 39 10.80 15.15 2.29
N LYS A 40 10.58 14.10 3.09
CA LYS A 40 11.55 13.62 4.08
C LYS A 40 12.92 13.32 3.45
N ASN A 41 12.93 12.69 2.28
CA ASN A 41 14.16 12.38 1.56
C ASN A 41 14.84 13.64 0.98
N LEU A 42 14.07 14.61 0.47
CA LEU A 42 14.60 15.88 -0.03
C LEU A 42 15.25 16.71 1.09
N ILE A 43 14.55 16.87 2.21
CA ILE A 43 15.06 17.59 3.38
C ILE A 43 16.38 16.98 3.87
N LYS A 44 16.49 15.64 3.87
CA LYS A 44 17.74 14.94 4.19
C LYS A 44 18.86 15.26 3.19
N LYS A 45 18.56 15.29 1.89
CA LYS A 45 19.54 15.66 0.85
C LYS A 45 20.01 17.11 0.99
N GLU A 46 19.11 18.01 1.40
CA GLU A 46 19.39 19.43 1.64
C GLU A 46 20.23 19.66 2.92
N ASN A 47 20.45 18.64 3.76
CA ASN A 47 21.09 18.77 5.08
C ASN A 47 20.46 19.86 5.96
N LYS A 48 19.15 20.14 5.77
CA LYS A 48 18.43 21.14 6.55
C LYS A 48 18.32 20.68 8.01
N LYS A 49 18.74 21.54 8.95
CA LYS A 49 18.69 21.28 10.38
C LYS A 49 17.41 21.85 10.99
N PHE A 50 16.85 21.13 11.96
CA PHE A 50 15.65 21.52 12.69
C PHE A 50 15.96 21.56 14.18
N LYS A 51 15.33 22.46 14.91
CA LYS A 51 15.53 22.63 16.36
C LYS A 51 14.78 21.56 17.16
N SER A 52 13.76 20.94 16.55
CA SER A 52 12.98 19.87 17.19
C SER A 52 12.41 18.89 16.15
N GLU A 53 12.00 17.71 16.63
CA GLU A 53 11.26 16.75 15.80
C GLU A 53 9.90 17.30 15.34
N LYS A 54 9.27 18.15 16.16
CA LYS A 54 8.00 18.80 15.82
C LYS A 54 8.16 19.71 14.59
N GLU A 55 9.16 20.58 14.60
CA GLU A 55 9.48 21.48 13.48
C GLU A 55 9.82 20.68 12.21
N TYR A 56 10.51 19.55 12.35
CA TYR A 56 10.79 18.65 11.23
C TYR A 56 9.52 18.05 10.63
N LYS A 57 8.57 17.60 11.46
CA LYS A 57 7.28 17.06 10.99
C LYS A 57 6.43 18.13 10.32
N GLU A 58 6.36 19.33 10.90
CA GLU A 58 5.62 20.47 10.35
C GLU A 58 6.17 20.90 8.98
N GLU A 59 7.50 20.91 8.81
CA GLU A 59 8.11 21.20 7.50
C GLU A 59 7.77 20.13 6.45
N ILE A 60 7.78 18.84 6.83
CA ILE A 60 7.39 17.76 5.92
C ILE A 60 5.93 17.94 5.49
N GLU A 61 5.03 18.24 6.43
CA GLU A 61 3.61 18.46 6.14
C GLU A 61 3.41 19.67 5.24
N LYS A 62 4.05 20.81 5.56
CA LYS A 62 4.00 22.02 4.76
C LYS A 62 4.41 21.75 3.30
N ARG A 63 5.59 21.16 3.09
CA ARG A 63 6.09 20.87 1.73
C ARG A 63 5.23 19.85 0.99
N SER A 64 4.69 18.87 1.71
CA SER A 64 3.78 17.87 1.11
C SER A 64 2.49 18.54 0.64
N ASN A 65 1.91 19.42 1.44
CA ASN A 65 0.70 20.16 1.08
C ASN A 65 0.94 21.13 -0.09
N GLU A 66 2.07 21.85 -0.09
CA GLU A 66 2.48 22.69 -1.22
C GLU A 66 2.59 21.87 -2.51
N ARG A 67 3.26 20.71 -2.45
CA ARG A 67 3.43 19.85 -3.62
C ARG A 67 2.12 19.22 -4.10
N ALA A 68 1.22 18.87 -3.18
CA ALA A 68 -0.11 18.38 -3.52
C ALA A 68 -0.93 19.45 -4.25
N LYS A 69 -0.85 20.71 -3.79
CA LYS A 69 -1.50 21.84 -4.45
C LYS A 69 -0.96 22.08 -5.86
N GLU A 70 0.36 22.09 -6.05
CA GLU A 70 0.97 22.21 -7.38
C GLU A 70 0.51 21.09 -8.33
N SER A 71 0.33 19.88 -7.80
CA SER A 71 -0.16 18.73 -8.59
C SER A 71 -1.62 18.91 -8.99
N LEU A 72 -2.47 19.46 -8.12
CA LEU A 72 -3.86 19.81 -8.44
C LEU A 72 -3.93 20.93 -9.48
N ASP A 73 -3.11 21.96 -9.35
CA ASP A 73 -3.05 23.06 -10.32
C ASP A 73 -2.64 22.54 -11.70
N LEU A 74 -1.69 21.62 -11.76
CA LEU A 74 -1.28 20.96 -13.00
C LEU A 74 -2.41 20.12 -13.59
N LEU A 75 -3.14 19.34 -12.78
CA LEU A 75 -4.30 18.57 -13.25
C LEU A 75 -5.39 19.46 -13.85
N GLN A 76 -5.67 20.61 -13.22
CA GLN A 76 -6.62 21.59 -13.76
C GLN A 76 -6.17 22.19 -15.09
N ILE A 77 -4.87 22.33 -15.31
CA ILE A 77 -4.32 22.75 -16.61
C ILE A 77 -4.51 21.62 -17.62
N PHE A 78 -4.18 20.37 -17.26
CA PHE A 78 -4.37 19.20 -18.11
C PHE A 78 -5.82 19.03 -18.55
N ASP A 79 -6.80 19.24 -17.67
CA ASP A 79 -8.23 19.13 -17.99
C ASP A 79 -8.72 20.19 -18.97
N LYS A 80 -8.04 21.34 -19.04
CA LYS A 80 -8.37 22.44 -19.97
C LYS A 80 -7.74 22.26 -21.35
N ILE A 81 -6.86 21.28 -21.52
CA ILE A 81 -6.22 20.97 -22.80
C ILE A 81 -7.04 19.88 -23.49
N ASP A 82 -7.20 19.98 -24.81
CA ASP A 82 -7.82 18.94 -25.62
C ASP A 82 -6.93 17.69 -25.73
N ASP A 83 -7.47 16.61 -26.29
CA ASP A 83 -6.75 15.34 -26.33
C ASP A 83 -5.49 15.41 -27.21
N GLU A 84 -5.50 16.24 -28.26
CA GLU A 84 -4.33 16.49 -29.09
C GLU A 84 -3.22 17.21 -28.31
N GLY A 85 -3.54 18.26 -27.56
CA GLY A 85 -2.58 18.96 -26.72
C GLY A 85 -2.03 18.09 -25.57
N LYS A 86 -2.86 17.22 -24.97
CA LYS A 86 -2.40 16.23 -23.98
C LYS A 86 -1.39 15.26 -24.58
N ALA A 87 -1.67 14.76 -25.79
CA ALA A 87 -0.77 13.87 -26.51
C ALA A 87 0.58 14.55 -26.84
N GLN A 88 0.55 15.81 -27.29
CA GLN A 88 1.77 16.58 -27.54
C GLN A 88 2.62 16.74 -26.28
N LEU A 89 2.00 17.06 -25.14
CA LEU A 89 2.70 17.18 -23.87
C LEU A 89 3.32 15.85 -23.42
N ALA A 90 2.59 14.74 -23.55
CA ALA A 90 3.11 13.41 -23.24
C ALA A 90 4.34 13.05 -24.11
N ILE A 91 4.30 13.34 -25.42
CA ILE A 91 5.42 13.11 -26.35
C ILE A 91 6.65 13.93 -25.93
N VAL A 92 6.47 15.20 -25.55
CA VAL A 92 7.59 16.05 -25.11
C VAL A 92 8.21 15.51 -23.83
N LEU A 93 7.39 15.14 -22.84
CA LEU A 93 7.88 14.58 -21.58
C LEU A 93 8.62 13.26 -21.80
N ASP A 94 8.12 12.38 -22.68
CA ASP A 94 8.77 11.11 -23.01
C ASP A 94 10.15 11.35 -23.63
N LYS A 95 10.25 12.27 -24.60
CA LYS A 95 11.53 12.67 -25.21
C LYS A 95 12.51 13.24 -24.18
N LEU A 96 12.04 14.10 -23.27
CA LEU A 96 12.89 14.69 -22.21
C LEU A 96 13.37 13.65 -21.19
N SER A 97 12.56 12.61 -20.95
CA SER A 97 12.89 11.50 -20.06
C SER A 97 13.67 10.38 -20.76
N ASN A 98 14.09 10.55 -22.02
CA ASN A 98 14.74 9.52 -22.84
C ASN A 98 13.93 8.22 -22.95
N GLY A 99 12.60 8.31 -23.06
CA GLY A 99 11.71 7.15 -23.22
C GLY A 99 11.29 6.48 -21.91
N ASP A 100 11.65 7.02 -20.74
CA ASP A 100 11.29 6.42 -19.45
C ASP A 100 9.78 6.41 -19.18
N LEU A 101 9.01 7.33 -19.79
CA LEU A 101 7.55 7.37 -19.66
C LEU A 101 6.85 6.19 -20.34
N THR A 102 7.44 5.67 -21.43
CA THR A 102 6.94 4.47 -22.12
C THR A 102 7.52 3.17 -21.57
N ARG A 103 8.44 3.24 -20.59
CA ARG A 103 9.05 2.07 -19.97
C ARG A 103 8.07 1.37 -19.02
N LYS A 104 7.45 0.30 -19.49
CA LYS A 104 6.65 -0.60 -18.65
C LYS A 104 7.57 -1.57 -17.91
N THR A 105 7.55 -1.51 -16.58
CA THR A 105 8.19 -2.52 -15.73
C THR A 105 7.08 -3.38 -15.17
N ASP A 106 7.03 -4.65 -15.57
CA ASP A 106 6.06 -5.60 -15.05
C ASP A 106 6.55 -6.14 -13.71
N ILE A 107 5.72 -6.02 -12.68
CA ILE A 107 5.94 -6.66 -11.38
C ILE A 107 5.08 -7.92 -11.36
N GLU A 108 5.70 -9.09 -11.43
CA GLU A 108 5.00 -10.37 -11.23
C GLU A 108 5.04 -10.73 -9.73
N ILE A 109 3.90 -10.61 -9.04
CA ILE A 109 3.76 -11.07 -7.64
C ILE A 109 3.06 -12.43 -7.65
N LYS A 110 3.81 -13.51 -7.45
CA LYS A 110 3.24 -14.86 -7.28
C LYS A 110 2.89 -15.09 -5.81
N ILE A 111 1.59 -15.09 -5.50
CA ILE A 111 1.08 -15.49 -4.18
C ILE A 111 0.77 -16.97 -4.24
N ASN A 112 1.65 -17.79 -3.65
CA ASN A 112 1.40 -19.22 -3.52
C ASN A 112 0.49 -19.46 -2.33
N SER A 113 -0.69 -20.05 -2.56
CA SER A 113 -1.54 -20.57 -1.49
C SER A 113 -1.16 -22.03 -1.22
N LYS A 114 -0.89 -22.34 0.05
CA LYS A 114 -0.76 -23.72 0.52
C LYS A 114 -1.88 -23.97 1.51
N LYS A 115 -2.72 -24.97 1.23
CA LYS A 115 -3.67 -25.48 2.22
C LYS A 115 -2.86 -26.24 3.28
N VAL A 116 -2.74 -25.66 4.47
CA VAL A 116 -2.23 -26.38 5.65
C VAL A 116 -3.37 -27.16 6.29
N SER A 117 -3.06 -28.22 7.01
CA SER A 117 -4.08 -28.93 7.77
C SER A 117 -4.55 -28.04 8.93
N LEU A 118 -5.81 -28.21 9.37
CA LEU A 118 -6.31 -27.49 10.55
C LEU A 118 -5.46 -27.77 11.79
N LYS A 119 -4.90 -28.99 11.88
CA LYS A 119 -3.95 -29.38 12.92
C LYS A 119 -2.71 -28.49 12.90
N ASP A 120 -2.01 -28.44 11.77
CA ASP A 120 -0.77 -27.66 11.65
C ASP A 120 -1.01 -26.17 11.96
N TYR A 121 -2.14 -25.64 11.50
CA TYR A 121 -2.54 -24.25 11.77
C TYR A 121 -2.75 -23.98 13.27
N ILE A 122 -3.46 -24.87 13.97
CA ILE A 122 -3.72 -24.72 15.40
C ILE A 122 -2.43 -24.89 16.21
N GLU A 123 -1.56 -25.83 15.84
CA GLU A 123 -0.26 -26.02 16.49
C GLU A 123 0.68 -24.82 16.29
N GLU A 124 0.59 -24.13 15.14
CA GLU A 124 1.36 -22.92 14.87
C GLU A 124 0.86 -21.70 15.65
N VAL A 125 -0.46 -21.45 15.61
CA VAL A 125 -1.07 -20.24 16.19
C VAL A 125 -1.30 -20.37 17.70
N LEU A 126 -1.57 -21.60 18.17
CA LEU A 126 -1.87 -21.92 19.56
C LEU A 126 -0.97 -23.09 20.02
N PRO A 127 0.34 -22.87 20.23
CA PRO A 127 1.32 -23.95 20.47
C PRO A 127 1.11 -24.74 21.76
N GLN A 128 0.24 -24.25 22.66
CA GLN A 128 -0.12 -24.93 23.90
C GLN A 128 -1.45 -25.70 23.80
N ALA A 129 -2.15 -25.63 22.67
CA ALA A 129 -3.41 -26.31 22.47
C ALA A 129 -3.19 -27.77 22.03
N ASP A 130 -3.90 -28.70 22.66
CA ASP A 130 -4.01 -30.07 22.17
C ASP A 130 -5.09 -30.14 21.08
N PHE A 131 -4.65 -30.20 19.83
CA PHE A 131 -5.53 -30.29 18.67
C PHE A 131 -6.51 -31.47 18.77
N LYS A 132 -6.06 -32.63 19.27
CA LYS A 132 -6.90 -33.83 19.31
C LYS A 132 -8.06 -33.62 20.28
N SER A 133 -7.77 -33.15 21.49
CA SER A 133 -8.80 -32.87 22.49
C SER A 133 -9.78 -31.79 22.05
N ALA A 134 -9.28 -30.71 21.42
CA ALA A 134 -10.13 -29.65 20.90
C ALA A 134 -11.05 -30.13 19.78
N ASN A 135 -10.53 -30.93 18.84
CA ASN A 135 -11.30 -31.44 17.71
C ASN A 135 -12.38 -32.44 18.15
N GLU A 136 -12.10 -33.29 19.15
CA GLU A 136 -13.08 -34.20 19.74
C GLU A 136 -14.27 -33.43 20.35
N LYS A 137 -13.98 -32.43 21.19
CA LYS A 137 -15.01 -31.58 21.81
C LYS A 137 -15.84 -30.82 20.78
N ALA A 138 -15.19 -30.24 19.77
CA ALA A 138 -15.89 -29.53 18.70
C ALA A 138 -16.82 -30.47 17.90
N THR A 139 -16.37 -31.69 17.62
CA THR A 139 -17.17 -32.70 16.91
C THR A 139 -18.37 -33.14 17.72
N GLU A 140 -18.23 -33.30 19.03
CA GLU A 140 -19.32 -33.65 19.94
C GLU A 140 -20.38 -32.54 20.00
N TYR A 141 -19.94 -31.29 20.15
CA TYR A 141 -20.82 -30.12 20.12
C TYR A 141 -21.61 -30.01 18.81
N LEU A 142 -20.96 -30.25 17.66
CA LEU A 142 -21.64 -30.26 16.36
C LEU A 142 -22.68 -31.38 16.24
N LYS A 143 -22.44 -32.54 16.85
CA LYS A 143 -23.42 -33.63 16.88
C LYS A 143 -24.64 -33.28 17.73
N GLU A 144 -24.46 -32.55 18.82
CA GLU A 144 -25.56 -32.09 19.66
C GLU A 144 -26.43 -31.06 18.95
N ILE A 145 -25.81 -30.11 18.23
CA ILE A 145 -26.53 -29.12 17.43
C ILE A 145 -27.35 -29.78 16.32
N ASN A 146 -26.76 -30.72 15.58
CA ASN A 146 -27.44 -31.38 14.46
C ASN A 146 -28.51 -32.41 14.88
N ARG A 147 -28.69 -32.65 16.18
CA ARG A 147 -29.74 -33.51 16.73
C ARG A 147 -30.99 -32.74 17.16
N ASN A 148 -30.92 -31.41 17.22
CA ASN A 148 -32.04 -30.50 17.46
C ASN A 148 -32.57 -29.93 16.14
#